data_AF-A0AAT9HLF0-F1
#
_entry.id   AF-A0AAT9HLF0-F1
#
_cell.length_a   1.000
_cell.length_b   1.000
_cell.length_c   1.000
_cell.angle_alpha   90.00
_cell.angle_beta   90.00
_cell.angle_gamma   90.00
#
_symmetry.space_group_name_H-M   'P 1'
#
loop_
_entity.id
_entity.type
_entity.pdbx_description
1 polymer ?
#
loop_
_entity_poly.entity_id
_entity_poly.type
_entity_poly.pdbx_seq_one_letter_code
_entity_poly.pdbx_strand_id
1 'polypeptide(L)'
;MGRPVPALPSWLTEPLWDQFAVLLPERPACHPDHPLGCHRRRISNRIIFDKLLQLLRFGCSYEAIADTACSATTIRSRRDE
;
A
#
# COMPACT_ATOMS: atom_id res chain seq x y z
N MET A 1 -26.14 13.56 10.60
CA MET A 1 -26.06 12.29 9.85
C MET A 1 -24.93 12.40 8.85
N GLY A 2 -23.93 11.51 8.90
CA GLY A 2 -22.78 11.55 7.99
C GLY A 2 -23.18 11.14 6.58
N ARG A 3 -22.72 11.87 5.55
CA ARG A 3 -22.92 11.45 4.16
C ARG A 3 -22.22 10.09 3.97
N PRO A 4 -22.87 9.09 3.36
CA PRO A 4 -22.18 7.85 3.02
C PRO A 4 -21.01 8.21 2.11
N VAL A 5 -19.80 7.79 2.50
CA VAL A 5 -18.62 7.92 1.65
C VAL A 5 -18.91 7.10 0.39
N PRO A 6 -18.79 7.68 -0.81
CA PRO A 6 -19.05 6.94 -2.03
C PRO A 6 -18.10 5.74 -2.09
N ALA A 7 -18.65 4.54 -2.15
CA ALA A 7 -17.87 3.32 -2.33
C ALA A 7 -17.20 3.38 -3.70
N LEU A 8 -15.87 3.23 -3.72
CA LEU A 8 -15.12 3.19 -4.96
C LEU A 8 -15.51 1.93 -5.75
N PRO A 9 -16.01 2.04 -6.99
CA PRO A 9 -16.38 0.85 -7.75
C PRO A 9 -15.14 0.02 -8.09
N SER A 10 -15.25 -1.31 -8.00
CA SER A 10 -14.09 -2.21 -8.10
C SER A 10 -13.34 -2.15 -9.42
N TRP A 11 -14.02 -1.80 -10.52
CA TRP A 11 -13.39 -1.63 -11.83
C TRP A 11 -12.37 -0.49 -11.87
N LEU A 12 -12.46 0.46 -10.94
CA LEU A 12 -11.61 1.65 -10.90
C LEU A 12 -10.24 1.37 -10.24
N THR A 13 -10.06 0.23 -9.56
CA THR A 13 -8.81 -0.11 -8.86
C THR A 13 -7.61 -0.18 -9.81
N GLU A 14 -7.72 -0.88 -10.94
CA GLU A 14 -6.62 -1.01 -11.90
C GLU A 14 -6.26 0.31 -12.58
N PRO A 15 -7.22 1.09 -13.14
CA PRO A 15 -6.91 2.40 -13.71
C PRO A 15 -6.32 3.39 -12.72
N LEU A 16 -6.73 3.35 -11.44
CA LEU A 16 -6.14 4.18 -10.39
C LEU A 16 -4.71 3.76 -10.09
N TRP A 17 -4.45 2.45 -10.03
CA TRP A 17 -3.10 1.94 -9.84
C TRP A 17 -2.19 2.39 -10.98
N ASP A 18 -2.63 2.30 -12.24
CA ASP A 18 -1.80 2.71 -13.38
C ASP A 18 -1.41 4.19 -13.31
N GLN A 19 -2.36 5.06 -12.97
CA GLN A 19 -2.08 6.48 -12.77
C GLN A 19 -1.17 6.74 -11.57
N PHE A 20 -1.41 6.04 -10.46
CA PHE A 20 -0.64 6.19 -9.22
C PHE A 20 0.80 5.70 -9.39
N ALA A 21 1.01 4.56 -10.06
CA ALA A 21 2.31 3.94 -10.24
C ALA A 21 3.29 4.84 -11.01
N VAL A 22 2.79 5.64 -11.95
CA VAL A 22 3.58 6.62 -12.72
C VAL A 22 4.13 7.75 -11.83
N LEU A 23 3.46 8.06 -10.72
CA LEU A 23 3.87 9.12 -9.80
C LEU A 23 4.86 8.65 -8.73
N LEU A 24 5.06 7.33 -8.61
CA LEU A 24 5.92 6.78 -7.57
C LEU A 24 7.39 6.98 -7.93
N PRO A 25 8.22 7.47 -7.00
CA PRO A 25 9.65 7.57 -7.24
C PRO A 25 10.26 6.17 -7.38
N GLU A 26 11.29 6.06 -8.21
CA GLU A 26 12.13 4.88 -8.24
C GLU A 26 12.78 4.69 -6.87
N ARG A 27 12.61 3.50 -6.28
CA ARG A 27 13.22 3.14 -5.00
C ARG A 27 13.87 1.77 -5.11
N PRO A 28 15.08 1.59 -4.56
CA PRO A 28 15.77 0.30 -4.64
C PRO A 28 14.99 -0.77 -3.86
N ALA A 29 15.03 -2.00 -4.38
CA ALA A 29 14.31 -3.13 -3.78
C ALA A 29 14.88 -3.55 -2.43
N CYS A 30 16.15 -3.25 -2.15
CA CYS A 30 16.79 -3.42 -0.85
C CYS A 30 17.51 -2.12 -0.48
N HIS A 31 17.78 -1.92 0.80
CA HIS A 31 18.58 -0.77 1.24
C HIS A 31 20.00 -0.89 0.65
N PRO A 32 20.55 0.19 0.06
CA PRO A 32 21.85 0.14 -0.61
C PRO A 32 22.98 -0.27 0.34
N ASP A 33 22.90 0.14 1.62
CA ASP A 33 23.91 -0.19 2.63
C ASP A 33 23.71 -1.59 3.27
N HIS A 34 22.75 -2.38 2.80
CA HIS A 34 22.51 -3.70 3.39
C HIS A 34 23.54 -4.72 2.88
N PRO A 35 24.36 -5.34 3.76
CA PRO A 35 25.49 -6.19 3.35
C PRO A 35 25.11 -7.36 2.42
N LEU A 36 23.92 -7.94 2.62
CA LEU A 36 23.43 -9.07 1.83
C LEU A 36 22.65 -8.66 0.57
N GLY A 37 22.24 -7.39 0.43
CA GLY A 37 21.43 -6.90 -0.70
C GLY A 37 20.05 -7.55 -0.90
N CYS A 38 19.67 -8.54 -0.08
CA CYS A 38 18.43 -9.32 -0.22
C CYS A 38 17.58 -9.37 1.06
N HIS A 39 18.14 -9.01 2.21
CA HIS A 39 17.40 -8.96 3.47
C HIS A 39 16.45 -7.77 3.48
N ARG A 40 15.27 -7.94 4.09
CA ARG A 40 14.22 -6.90 4.17
C ARG A 40 13.95 -6.24 2.82
N ARG A 41 13.77 -7.06 1.78
CA ARG A 41 13.33 -6.58 0.48
C ARG A 41 12.06 -5.75 0.66
N ARG A 42 12.05 -4.58 0.04
CA ARG A 42 10.94 -3.64 0.04
C ARG A 42 9.72 -4.32 -0.57
N ILE A 43 8.60 -4.25 0.15
CA ILE A 43 7.31 -4.75 -0.32
C ILE A 43 6.90 -3.98 -1.58
N SER A 44 6.24 -4.68 -2.51
CA SER A 44 5.73 -4.08 -3.74
C SER A 44 4.81 -2.89 -3.45
N ASN A 45 5.00 -1.80 -4.19
CA ASN A 45 4.11 -0.64 -4.13
C ASN A 45 2.64 -1.03 -4.37
N ARG A 46 2.41 -2.05 -5.20
CA ARG A 46 1.05 -2.54 -5.49
C ARG A 46 0.37 -3.09 -4.25
N ILE A 47 1.09 -3.90 -3.47
CA ILE A 47 0.55 -4.49 -2.24
C ILE A 47 0.20 -3.39 -1.25
N ILE A 48 1.07 -2.39 -1.08
CA ILE A 48 0.81 -1.26 -0.17
C ILE A 48 -0.41 -0.47 -0.64
N PHE A 49 -0.52 -0.18 -1.94
CA PHE A 49 -1.66 0.51 -2.53
C PHE A 49 -2.98 -0.23 -2.27
N ASP A 50 -3.03 -1.54 -2.54
CA ASP A 50 -4.22 -2.36 -2.33
C ASP A 50 -4.62 -2.41 -0.85
N LYS A 51 -3.65 -2.41 0.08
CA LYS A 51 -3.91 -2.34 1.53
C LYS A 51 -4.46 -0.98 1.96
N LEU A 52 -3.91 0.12 1.44
CA LEU A 52 -4.42 1.46 1.71
C LEU A 52 -5.83 1.64 1.14
N LEU A 53 -6.12 1.08 -0.04
CA LEU A 53 -7.46 1.09 -0.61
C LEU A 53 -8.46 0.30 0.25
N GLN A 54 -8.05 -0.84 0.82
CA GLN A 54 -8.88 -1.59 1.79
C GLN A 54 -9.17 -0.76 3.04
N LEU A 55 -8.19 -0.03 3.56
CA LEU A 55 -8.38 0.88 4.70
C LEU A 55 -9.43 1.96 4.38
N LEU A 56 -9.35 2.57 3.21
CA LEU A 56 -10.33 3.57 2.76
C LEU A 56 -11.72 2.98 2.52
N ARG A 57 -11.79 1.75 1.96
CA ARG A 57 -13.06 1.09 1.63
C ARG A 57 -13.80 0.58 2.87
N PHE A 58 -13.07 0.02 3.83
CA PHE A 58 -13.68 -0.67 4.99
C PHE A 58 -13.63 0.16 6.27
N GLY A 59 -12.78 1.19 6.35
CA GLY A 59 -12.64 2.00 7.56
C GLY A 59 -12.07 1.21 8.75
N CYS A 60 -11.30 0.16 8.49
CA CYS A 60 -10.74 -0.73 9.51
C CYS A 60 -9.34 -0.32 9.95
N SER A 61 -8.84 -0.94 11.03
CA SER A 61 -7.47 -0.73 11.50
C SER A 61 -6.44 -1.36 10.54
N TYR A 62 -5.18 -0.94 10.65
CA TYR A 62 -4.08 -1.53 9.89
C TYR A 62 -3.88 -3.02 10.22
N GLU A 63 -4.11 -3.38 11.48
CA GLU A 63 -3.99 -4.75 11.97
C GLU A 63 -5.04 -5.67 11.34
N ALA A 64 -6.24 -5.16 11.05
CA ALA A 64 -7.31 -5.93 10.41
C ALA A 64 -7.02 -6.26 8.93
N ILE A 65 -6.18 -5.47 8.26
CA ILE A 65 -5.80 -5.66 6.86
C ILE A 65 -4.39 -6.22 6.71
N ALA A 66 -3.61 -6.33 7.79
CA ALA A 66 -2.28 -6.91 7.76
C ALA A 66 -2.35 -8.43 7.50
N ASP A 67 -1.36 -8.95 6.77
CA ASP A 67 -1.28 -10.36 6.43
C ASP A 67 0.18 -10.80 6.22
N THR A 68 0.37 -12.01 5.69
CA THR A 68 1.69 -12.57 5.39
C THR A 68 2.44 -11.79 4.32
N ALA A 69 1.75 -11.02 3.46
CA ALA A 69 2.35 -10.20 2.43
C ALA A 69 2.84 -8.85 2.98
N CYS A 70 2.12 -8.28 3.96
CA CYS A 70 2.50 -6.99 4.56
C CYS A 70 2.00 -6.81 5.99
N SER A 71 2.91 -6.40 6.88
CA SER A 71 2.59 -6.08 8.28
C SER A 71 1.91 -4.72 8.42
N ALA A 72 1.12 -4.56 9.50
CA ALA A 72 0.45 -3.31 9.85
C ALA A 72 1.42 -2.12 9.98
N THR A 73 2.58 -2.34 10.61
CA THR A 73 3.62 -1.32 10.77
C THR A 73 4.15 -0.85 9.42
N THR A 74 4.32 -1.76 8.45
CA THR A 74 4.77 -1.37 7.11
C THR A 74 3.71 -0.56 6.38
N ILE A 75 2.43 -0.97 6.44
CA ILE A 75 1.34 -0.20 5.81
C ILE A 75 1.29 1.21 6.39
N ARG A 76 1.34 1.33 7.73
CA ARG A 76 1.34 2.61 8.43
C ARG A 76 2.54 3.48 8.05
N SER A 77 3.75 2.92 8.06
CA SER A 77 4.97 3.66 7.74
C SER A 77 5.02 4.15 6.30
N ARG A 78 4.35 3.44 5.38
CA ARG A 78 4.38 3.76 3.94
C ARG A 78 3.17 4.55 3.45
N ARG A 79 2.29 5.01 4.34
CA ARG A 79 1.09 5.78 3.97
C ARG A 79 1.43 7.15 3.40
N ASP A 80 2.43 7.81 3.97
CA ASP A 80 2.77 9.21 3.68
C ASP A 80 3.92 9.31 2.66
N GLU A 81 4.20 8.23 1.94
CA GLU A 81 5.27 8.11 0.96
C GLU A 81 4.89 8.47 -0.47
#